data_AF-A0A380FG45-F1
#
_entry.id   AF-A0A380FG45-F1
#
_cell.length_a   1.000
_cell.length_b   1.000
_cell.length_c   1.000
_cell.angle_alpha   90.00
_cell.angle_beta   90.00
_cell.angle_gamma   90.00
#
_symmetry.space_group_name_H-M   'P 1'
#
loop_
_entity.id
_entity.type
_entity.pdbx_description
1 polymer ?
#
loop_
_entity_poly.entity_id
_entity_poly.type
_entity_poly.pdbx_seq_one_letter_code
_entity_poly.pdbx_strand_id
1 'polypeptide(L)'
;MSKAYQQAGVDINAGYEAVERMSSHVKRTMRKEVLGGLGGFGATFDLSQLNMKAPLLVSGTDGVGTKLKLAIDHNKHDTIGVDAVAMCVNDILTTGAEPLYFLDYIATNKVVPEVIEQIVKGVSDGCEETNTALIGGETAEMGEMYHEGEYDLAGFAVGAVEKDEYIDGSNVKPGQVIIGLESSGIHSNGYSLVRNLIKKSNVDLQEKFDAQRTYLETFFRADTSLCKTSSCCKGSYSN
;
A
#
# COMPACT_ATOMS: atom_id res chain seq x y z
N MET A 1 0.63 -19.58 -28.10
CA MET A 1 1.69 -19.07 -27.19
C MET A 1 1.66 -19.66 -25.79
N SER A 2 0.72 -20.56 -25.41
CA SER A 2 0.58 -21.00 -24.01
C SER A 2 1.64 -21.98 -23.50
N LYS A 3 2.19 -22.89 -24.32
CA LYS A 3 3.14 -23.91 -23.83
C LYS A 3 4.51 -23.36 -23.44
N ALA A 4 5.05 -22.37 -24.16
CA ALA A 4 6.36 -21.79 -23.85
C ALA A 4 6.30 -20.92 -22.57
N TYR A 5 5.20 -20.17 -22.38
CA TYR A 5 4.95 -19.42 -21.15
C TYR A 5 4.76 -20.34 -19.95
N GLN A 6 3.94 -21.38 -20.09
CA GLN A 6 3.75 -22.38 -19.04
C GLN A 6 5.03 -23.15 -18.71
N GLN A 7 5.88 -23.44 -19.70
CA GLN A 7 7.20 -24.06 -19.49
C GLN A 7 8.19 -23.12 -18.81
N ALA A 8 8.01 -21.80 -18.95
CA ALA A 8 8.78 -20.78 -18.24
C ALA A 8 8.21 -20.44 -16.85
N GLY A 9 7.22 -21.20 -16.37
CA GLY A 9 6.57 -21.02 -15.08
C GLY A 9 5.18 -20.40 -15.18
N VAL A 10 5.00 -19.42 -16.06
CA VAL A 10 3.84 -18.52 -16.10
C VAL A 10 2.50 -19.23 -16.31
N ASP A 11 1.63 -19.18 -15.28
CA ASP A 11 0.24 -19.63 -15.33
C ASP A 11 -0.74 -18.48 -15.61
N ILE A 12 -1.18 -18.39 -16.87
CA ILE A 12 -2.13 -17.37 -17.33
C ILE A 12 -3.52 -17.55 -16.68
N ASN A 13 -3.94 -18.78 -16.35
CA ASN A 13 -5.26 -19.01 -15.76
C ASN A 13 -5.31 -18.53 -14.31
N ALA A 14 -4.23 -18.76 -13.56
CA ALA A 14 -4.10 -18.26 -12.19
C ALA A 14 -4.15 -16.72 -12.15
N GLY A 15 -3.56 -16.06 -13.16
CA GLY A 15 -3.67 -14.61 -13.33
C GLY A 15 -5.12 -14.14 -13.54
N TYR A 16 -5.89 -14.80 -14.40
CA TYR A 16 -7.30 -14.44 -14.62
C TYR A 16 -8.17 -14.64 -13.38
N GLU A 17 -7.98 -15.74 -12.65
CA GLU A 17 -8.70 -16.01 -11.40
C GLU A 17 -8.38 -14.94 -10.34
N ALA A 18 -7.11 -14.57 -10.19
CA ALA A 18 -6.71 -13.50 -9.27
C ALA A 18 -7.40 -12.17 -9.62
N VAL A 19 -7.43 -11.80 -10.91
CA VAL A 19 -8.12 -10.59 -11.39
C VAL A 19 -9.62 -10.62 -11.08
N GLU A 20 -10.29 -11.76 -11.26
CA GLU A 20 -11.72 -11.91 -10.97
C GLU A 20 -12.00 -11.70 -9.46
N ARG A 21 -11.23 -12.38 -8.61
CA ARG A 21 -11.34 -12.28 -7.14
C ARG A 21 -11.12 -10.85 -6.64
N MET A 22 -10.06 -10.21 -7.13
CA MET A 22 -9.68 -8.87 -6.66
C MET A 22 -10.56 -7.74 -7.21
N SER A 23 -11.30 -7.98 -8.30
CA SER A 23 -12.14 -6.96 -8.95
C SER A 23 -13.13 -6.30 -7.99
N SER A 24 -13.70 -7.06 -7.04
CA SER A 24 -14.62 -6.53 -6.04
C SER A 24 -13.94 -5.58 -5.05
N HIS A 25 -12.70 -5.86 -4.66
CA HIS A 25 -11.93 -5.01 -3.76
C HIS A 25 -11.57 -3.69 -4.41
N VAL A 26 -11.02 -3.74 -5.63
CA VAL A 26 -10.61 -2.55 -6.38
C VAL A 26 -11.79 -1.62 -6.65
N LYS A 27 -12.96 -2.16 -7.03
CA LYS A 27 -14.16 -1.37 -7.33
C LYS A 27 -14.59 -0.45 -6.19
N ARG A 28 -14.35 -0.83 -4.93
CA ARG A 28 -14.72 0.00 -3.77
C ARG A 28 -13.86 1.25 -3.63
N THR A 29 -12.64 1.23 -4.18
CA THR A 29 -11.71 2.35 -4.15
C THR A 29 -12.02 3.41 -5.21
N MET A 30 -12.93 3.13 -6.14
CA MET A 30 -13.15 3.98 -7.30
C MET A 30 -13.68 5.36 -6.90
N ARG A 31 -13.04 6.39 -7.46
CA ARG A 31 -13.49 7.77 -7.36
C ARG A 31 -14.10 8.24 -8.68
N LYS A 32 -14.89 9.33 -8.63
CA LYS A 32 -15.56 9.91 -9.81
C LYS A 32 -14.56 10.39 -10.88
N GLU A 33 -13.34 10.71 -10.47
CA GLU A 33 -12.27 11.19 -11.35
C GLU A 33 -11.62 10.05 -12.15
N VAL A 34 -11.86 8.79 -11.80
CA VAL A 34 -11.29 7.64 -12.54
C VAL A 34 -12.04 7.46 -13.86
N LEU A 35 -11.31 7.47 -14.97
CA LEU A 35 -11.86 7.20 -16.30
C LEU A 35 -11.54 5.76 -16.73
N GLY A 36 -12.58 5.00 -17.06
CA GLY A 36 -12.46 3.59 -17.47
C GLY A 36 -12.54 2.63 -16.28
N GLY A 37 -11.80 1.53 -16.35
CA GLY A 37 -11.78 0.50 -15.31
C GLY A 37 -10.61 -0.47 -15.48
N LEU A 38 -10.58 -1.49 -14.62
CA LEU A 38 -9.54 -2.53 -14.66
C LEU A 38 -9.48 -3.24 -16.03
N GLY A 39 -8.26 -3.52 -16.48
CA GLY A 39 -7.98 -4.29 -17.71
C GLY A 39 -7.63 -3.46 -18.95
N GLY A 40 -7.55 -2.13 -18.84
CA GLY A 40 -6.97 -1.26 -19.87
C GLY A 40 -5.44 -1.25 -19.84
N PHE A 41 -4.79 -0.90 -20.96
CA PHE A 41 -3.32 -0.75 -21.05
C PHE A 41 -2.75 0.39 -20.19
N GLY A 42 -3.60 1.28 -19.69
CA GLY A 42 -3.22 2.38 -18.82
C GLY A 42 -4.42 2.85 -18.00
N ALA A 43 -4.12 3.28 -16.79
CA ALA A 43 -5.10 3.89 -15.89
C ALA A 43 -5.20 5.40 -16.18
N THR A 44 -6.39 5.98 -16.01
CA THR A 44 -6.62 7.40 -16.30
C THR A 44 -7.38 8.07 -15.15
N PHE A 45 -6.92 9.26 -14.76
CA PHE A 45 -7.52 10.08 -13.71
C PHE A 45 -7.76 11.51 -14.25
N ASP A 46 -9.00 11.98 -14.21
CA ASP A 46 -9.43 13.27 -14.73
C ASP A 46 -9.15 14.41 -13.72
N LEU A 47 -8.02 15.09 -13.91
CA LEU A 47 -7.65 16.25 -13.09
C LEU A 47 -8.59 17.45 -13.26
N SER A 48 -9.41 17.50 -14.32
CA SER A 48 -10.37 18.61 -14.52
C SER A 48 -11.54 18.58 -13.53
N GLN A 49 -11.76 17.44 -12.85
CA GLN A 49 -12.72 17.31 -11.77
C GLN A 49 -12.20 17.87 -10.43
N LEU A 50 -10.90 18.17 -10.35
CA LEU A 50 -10.29 18.82 -9.19
C LEU A 50 -10.45 20.33 -9.34
N ASN A 51 -10.99 20.98 -8.32
CA ASN A 51 -11.20 22.43 -8.27
C ASN A 51 -9.90 23.18 -7.89
N MET A 52 -8.83 22.94 -8.65
CA MET A 52 -7.49 23.51 -8.43
C MET A 52 -7.15 24.52 -9.52
N LYS A 53 -6.39 25.56 -9.17
CA LYS A 53 -5.99 26.64 -10.09
C LYS A 53 -4.61 26.39 -10.69
N ALA A 54 -3.63 26.04 -9.86
CA ALA A 54 -2.27 25.72 -10.24
C ALA A 54 -1.81 24.44 -9.54
N PRO A 55 -2.32 23.27 -9.97
CA PRO A 55 -2.01 22.00 -9.33
C PRO A 55 -0.54 21.61 -9.53
N LEU A 56 0.08 21.16 -8.45
CA LEU A 56 1.34 20.40 -8.47
C LEU A 56 1.00 18.93 -8.22
N LEU A 57 1.55 18.04 -9.04
CA LEU A 57 1.49 16.60 -8.76
C LEU A 57 2.68 16.19 -7.89
N VAL A 58 2.39 15.40 -6.86
CA VAL A 58 3.38 14.85 -5.94
C VAL A 58 3.28 13.34 -6.01
N SER A 59 4.38 12.67 -6.33
CA SER A 59 4.44 11.22 -6.42
C SER A 59 5.37 10.64 -5.37
N GLY A 60 5.03 9.45 -4.89
CA GLY A 60 5.82 8.67 -3.96
C GLY A 60 5.79 7.19 -4.35
N THR A 61 6.88 6.48 -4.09
CA THR A 61 6.95 5.04 -4.25
C THR A 61 7.69 4.44 -3.07
N ASP A 62 7.17 3.34 -2.56
CA ASP A 62 7.78 2.61 -1.45
C ASP A 62 7.35 1.13 -1.49
N GLY A 63 8.05 0.30 -0.72
CA GLY A 63 7.68 -1.08 -0.46
C GLY A 63 7.38 -1.31 1.02
N VAL A 64 6.85 -2.48 1.35
CA VAL A 64 6.58 -2.89 2.75
C VAL A 64 7.87 -3.28 3.47
N GLY A 65 8.89 -3.71 2.71
CA GLY A 65 10.18 -4.15 3.25
C GLY A 65 10.08 -5.46 4.05
N THR A 66 10.95 -5.60 5.06
CA THR A 66 11.17 -6.90 5.73
C THR A 66 10.01 -7.38 6.62
N LYS A 67 8.95 -6.57 6.80
CA LYS A 67 7.68 -7.00 7.40
C LYS A 67 7.00 -8.08 6.55
N LEU A 68 7.19 -8.05 5.22
CA LEU A 68 6.72 -9.10 4.29
C LEU A 68 7.19 -10.50 4.70
N LYS A 69 8.43 -10.61 5.19
CA LYS A 69 8.93 -11.92 5.60
C LYS A 69 8.21 -12.45 6.83
N LEU A 70 7.79 -11.58 7.76
CA LEU A 70 6.97 -12.01 8.89
C LEU A 70 5.58 -12.48 8.41
N ALA A 71 4.97 -11.76 7.47
CA ALA A 71 3.71 -12.12 6.81
C ALA A 71 3.77 -13.50 6.14
N ILE A 72 4.80 -13.74 5.33
CA ILE A 72 5.05 -15.02 4.66
C ILE A 72 5.26 -16.14 5.69
N ASP A 73 6.13 -15.92 6.69
CA ASP A 73 6.45 -16.92 7.71
C ASP A 73 5.20 -17.34 8.54
N HIS A 74 4.13 -16.54 8.55
CA HIS A 74 2.90 -16.78 9.33
C HIS A 74 1.61 -16.88 8.51
N ASN A 75 1.70 -16.89 7.17
CA ASN A 75 0.56 -16.96 6.26
C ASN A 75 -0.51 -15.88 6.55
N LYS A 76 -0.07 -14.62 6.75
CA LYS A 76 -0.93 -13.45 7.01
C LYS A 76 -0.62 -12.33 6.03
N HIS A 77 -1.46 -12.18 5.00
CA HIS A 77 -1.18 -11.29 3.86
C HIS A 77 -2.19 -10.13 3.71
N ASP A 78 -3.29 -10.18 4.44
CA ASP A 78 -4.46 -9.31 4.27
C ASP A 78 -4.29 -7.88 4.79
N THR A 79 -3.22 -7.60 5.55
CA THR A 79 -2.93 -6.28 6.10
C THR A 79 -1.70 -5.61 5.49
N ILE A 80 -0.81 -6.36 4.84
CA ILE A 80 0.45 -5.82 4.30
C ILE A 80 0.23 -4.84 3.14
N GLY A 81 -0.90 -4.94 2.44
CA GLY A 81 -1.27 -3.96 1.43
C GLY A 81 -1.63 -2.60 2.03
N VAL A 82 -2.19 -2.57 3.25
CA VAL A 82 -2.46 -1.32 3.98
C VAL A 82 -1.13 -0.64 4.32
N ASP A 83 -0.13 -1.42 4.72
CA ASP A 83 1.22 -0.95 5.00
C ASP A 83 1.85 -0.27 3.77
N ALA A 84 1.77 -0.90 2.60
CA ALA A 84 2.30 -0.35 1.35
C ALA A 84 1.64 0.99 0.98
N VAL A 85 0.32 1.09 1.11
CA VAL A 85 -0.41 2.33 0.83
C VAL A 85 -0.03 3.42 1.83
N ALA A 86 -0.01 3.10 3.12
CA ALA A 86 0.30 4.06 4.17
C ALA A 86 1.72 4.63 4.02
N MET A 87 2.72 3.81 3.69
CA MET A 87 4.10 4.27 3.45
C MET A 87 4.14 5.31 2.32
N CYS A 88 3.58 5.00 1.15
CA CYS A 88 3.60 5.93 0.02
C CYS A 88 2.74 7.18 0.26
N VAL A 89 1.55 7.02 0.84
CA VAL A 89 0.61 8.12 1.05
C VAL A 89 1.08 9.06 2.15
N ASN A 90 1.64 8.54 3.25
CA ASN A 90 2.15 9.39 4.32
C ASN A 90 3.29 10.28 3.84
N ASP A 91 4.15 9.78 2.95
CA ASP A 91 5.24 10.57 2.37
C ASP A 91 4.73 11.75 1.56
N ILE A 92 3.80 11.53 0.63
CA ILE A 92 3.25 12.64 -0.17
C ILE A 92 2.43 13.62 0.68
N LEU A 93 1.78 13.14 1.75
CA LEU A 93 1.02 13.99 2.67
C LEU A 93 1.89 15.02 3.39
N THR A 94 3.19 14.75 3.59
CA THR A 94 4.11 15.72 4.21
C THR A 94 4.25 17.01 3.42
N THR A 95 3.92 16.98 2.13
CA THR A 95 3.95 18.14 1.22
C THR A 95 2.64 18.92 1.18
N GLY A 96 1.60 18.45 1.90
CA GLY A 96 0.25 19.01 1.85
C GLY A 96 -0.66 18.40 0.76
N ALA A 97 -0.18 17.43 0.00
CA ALA A 97 -0.93 16.84 -1.11
C ALA A 97 -2.15 16.03 -0.66
N GLU A 98 -3.28 16.20 -1.38
CA GLU A 98 -4.40 15.26 -1.38
C GLU A 98 -4.00 14.01 -2.19
N PRO A 99 -4.04 12.80 -1.62
CA PRO A 99 -3.86 11.56 -2.36
C PRO A 99 -4.98 11.36 -3.38
N LEU A 100 -4.64 11.02 -4.63
CA LEU A 100 -5.59 10.86 -5.73
C LEU A 100 -5.76 9.40 -6.13
N TYR A 101 -4.64 8.78 -6.53
CA TYR A 101 -4.65 7.40 -7.00
C TYR A 101 -3.39 6.63 -6.59
N PHE A 102 -3.51 5.31 -6.63
CA PHE A 102 -2.49 4.34 -6.28
C PHE A 102 -2.32 3.32 -7.40
N LEU A 103 -1.09 2.85 -7.57
CA LEU A 103 -0.78 1.66 -8.33
C LEU A 103 0.07 0.71 -7.49
N ASP A 104 -0.09 -0.59 -7.70
CA ASP A 104 0.72 -1.62 -7.05
C ASP A 104 1.48 -2.49 -8.05
N TYR A 105 2.60 -3.03 -7.61
CA TYR A 105 3.37 -4.04 -8.33
C TYR A 105 3.70 -5.19 -7.38
N ILE A 106 3.22 -6.38 -7.72
CA ILE A 106 3.47 -7.61 -6.97
C ILE A 106 4.40 -8.49 -7.80
N ALA A 107 5.55 -8.84 -7.26
CA ALA A 107 6.42 -9.84 -7.84
C ALA A 107 6.47 -11.07 -6.95
N THR A 108 6.30 -12.27 -7.51
CA THR A 108 6.23 -13.51 -6.74
C THR A 108 6.95 -14.64 -7.47
N ASN A 109 7.44 -15.63 -6.73
CA ASN A 109 7.94 -16.87 -7.34
C ASN A 109 6.85 -17.57 -8.17
N LYS A 110 5.64 -17.66 -7.61
CA LYS A 110 4.48 -18.29 -8.23
C LYS A 110 3.21 -17.56 -7.83
N VAL A 111 2.29 -17.37 -8.77
CA VAL A 111 0.98 -16.79 -8.51
C VAL A 111 0.13 -17.82 -7.76
N VAL A 112 -0.23 -17.46 -6.53
CA VAL A 112 -1.22 -18.16 -5.70
C VAL A 112 -2.43 -17.23 -5.56
N PRO A 113 -3.54 -17.47 -6.27
CA PRO A 113 -4.67 -16.54 -6.35
C PRO A 113 -5.19 -16.07 -4.99
N GLU A 114 -5.26 -16.95 -4.00
CA GLU A 114 -5.73 -16.62 -2.65
C GLU A 114 -4.79 -15.67 -1.89
N VAL A 115 -3.49 -15.78 -2.14
CA VAL A 115 -2.50 -14.88 -1.52
C VAL A 115 -2.57 -13.52 -2.20
N ILE A 116 -2.61 -13.48 -3.54
CA ILE A 116 -2.75 -12.23 -4.30
C ILE A 116 -4.05 -11.50 -3.92
N GLU A 117 -5.16 -12.23 -3.80
CA GLU A 117 -6.44 -11.68 -3.34
C GLU A 117 -6.31 -10.99 -1.98
N GLN A 118 -5.65 -11.63 -1.00
CA GLN A 118 -5.43 -11.04 0.33
C GLN A 118 -4.57 -9.77 0.26
N ILE A 119 -3.50 -9.79 -0.53
CA ILE A 119 -2.62 -8.63 -0.70
C ILE A 119 -3.41 -7.46 -1.30
N VAL A 120 -4.10 -7.68 -2.42
CA VAL A 120 -4.87 -6.65 -3.13
C VAL A 120 -6.06 -6.18 -2.31
N LYS A 121 -6.69 -7.06 -1.51
CA LYS A 121 -7.67 -6.66 -0.49
C LYS A 121 -7.06 -5.64 0.46
N GLY A 122 -5.88 -5.92 1.03
CA GLY A 122 -5.17 -4.99 1.91
C GLY A 122 -4.82 -3.66 1.23
N VAL A 123 -4.36 -3.69 -0.01
CA VAL A 123 -4.08 -2.47 -0.80
C VAL A 123 -5.37 -1.67 -1.01
N SER A 124 -6.47 -2.34 -1.33
CA SER A 124 -7.77 -1.70 -1.52
C SER A 124 -8.32 -1.10 -0.23
N ASP A 125 -8.17 -1.81 0.90
CA ASP A 125 -8.57 -1.32 2.22
C ASP A 125 -7.74 -0.08 2.61
N GLY A 126 -6.43 -0.09 2.36
CA GLY A 126 -5.57 1.07 2.52
C GLY A 126 -6.00 2.25 1.66
N CYS A 127 -6.31 2.00 0.39
CA CYS A 127 -6.81 3.00 -0.55
C CYS A 127 -8.12 3.66 -0.08
N GLU A 128 -9.08 2.88 0.43
CA GLU A 128 -10.30 3.42 1.03
C GLU A 128 -10.00 4.29 2.26
N GLU A 129 -9.11 3.83 3.14
CA GLU A 129 -8.70 4.59 4.32
C GLU A 129 -8.04 5.93 3.99
N THR A 130 -7.39 6.02 2.82
CA THR A 130 -6.69 7.23 2.37
C THR A 130 -7.45 8.03 1.31
N ASN A 131 -8.67 7.62 0.97
CA ASN A 131 -9.48 8.20 -0.11
C ASN A 131 -8.71 8.24 -1.45
N THR A 132 -7.92 7.20 -1.72
CA THR A 132 -7.15 7.03 -2.95
C THR A 132 -7.84 6.00 -3.83
N ALA A 133 -7.84 6.20 -5.15
CA ALA A 133 -8.33 5.17 -6.08
C ALA A 133 -7.22 4.19 -6.47
N LEU A 134 -7.45 2.88 -6.31
CA LEU A 134 -6.56 1.86 -6.86
C LEU A 134 -6.86 1.68 -8.35
N ILE A 135 -6.11 2.37 -9.21
CA ILE A 135 -6.48 2.52 -10.63
C ILE A 135 -5.72 1.57 -11.57
N GLY A 136 -4.69 0.91 -11.09
CA GLY A 136 -3.92 -0.06 -11.87
C GLY A 136 -2.92 -0.81 -11.02
N GLY A 137 -2.40 -1.90 -11.56
CA GLY A 137 -1.35 -2.69 -10.93
C GLY A 137 -0.87 -3.81 -11.85
N GLU A 138 0.14 -4.54 -11.41
CA GLU A 138 0.72 -5.65 -12.17
C GLU A 138 1.15 -6.78 -11.22
N THR A 139 0.97 -8.03 -11.67
CA THR A 139 1.42 -9.23 -10.94
C THR A 139 2.37 -10.02 -11.81
N ALA A 140 3.65 -10.04 -11.43
CA ALA A 140 4.70 -10.72 -12.16
C ALA A 140 5.09 -12.04 -11.49
N GLU A 141 4.94 -13.14 -12.22
CA GLU A 141 5.49 -14.43 -11.85
C GLU A 141 6.95 -14.55 -12.32
N MET A 142 7.87 -14.73 -11.38
CA MET A 142 9.31 -14.65 -11.60
C MET A 142 10.04 -15.82 -10.90
N GLY A 143 9.73 -17.04 -11.32
CA GLY A 143 10.12 -18.28 -10.63
C GLY A 143 11.61 -18.45 -10.29
N GLU A 144 12.53 -18.06 -11.18
CA GLU A 144 13.99 -18.14 -10.88
C GLU A 144 14.52 -16.98 -10.04
N MET A 145 13.74 -15.89 -9.90
CA MET A 145 14.16 -14.67 -9.20
C MET A 145 13.82 -14.70 -7.71
N TYR A 146 12.66 -15.24 -7.35
CA TYR A 146 12.18 -15.33 -5.97
C TYR A 146 12.24 -16.77 -5.46
N HIS A 147 12.47 -16.96 -4.16
CA HIS A 147 12.32 -18.27 -3.54
C HIS A 147 10.85 -18.67 -3.43
N GLU A 148 10.58 -19.98 -3.36
CA GLU A 148 9.22 -20.50 -3.25
C GLU A 148 8.47 -19.89 -2.04
N GLY A 149 7.26 -19.40 -2.30
CA GLY A 149 6.42 -18.73 -1.30
C GLY A 149 6.80 -17.27 -1.00
N GLU A 150 7.88 -16.74 -1.59
CA GLU A 150 8.25 -15.33 -1.43
C GLU A 150 7.62 -14.46 -2.50
N TYR A 151 7.27 -13.24 -2.08
CA TYR A 151 6.82 -12.16 -2.93
C TYR A 151 7.33 -10.82 -2.41
N ASP A 152 7.36 -9.83 -3.28
CA ASP A 152 7.57 -8.43 -2.98
C ASP A 152 6.34 -7.60 -3.39
N LEU A 153 6.12 -6.49 -2.69
CA LEU A 153 5.03 -5.54 -2.94
C LEU A 153 5.60 -4.13 -2.97
N ALA A 154 5.52 -3.50 -4.14
CA ALA A 154 5.82 -2.09 -4.33
C ALA A 154 4.52 -1.31 -4.57
N GLY A 155 4.46 -0.12 -4.00
CA GLY A 155 3.38 0.83 -4.12
C GLY A 155 3.82 2.11 -4.84
N PHE A 156 2.85 2.77 -5.46
CA PHE A 156 3.04 4.04 -6.15
C PHE A 156 1.83 4.93 -5.89
N ALA A 157 2.02 6.01 -5.12
CA ALA A 157 0.97 6.98 -4.85
C ALA A 157 1.21 8.26 -5.66
N VAL A 158 0.12 8.86 -6.14
CA VAL A 158 0.13 10.21 -6.70
C VAL A 158 -0.94 11.04 -5.99
N GLY A 159 -0.54 12.24 -5.57
CA GLY A 159 -1.40 13.25 -5.01
C GLY A 159 -1.28 14.59 -5.75
N ALA A 160 -2.14 15.54 -5.39
CA ALA A 160 -2.09 16.91 -5.88
C ALA A 160 -2.18 17.91 -4.74
N VAL A 161 -1.50 19.05 -4.89
CA VAL A 161 -1.57 20.19 -3.97
C VAL A 161 -1.60 21.50 -4.76
N GLU A 162 -2.31 22.50 -4.27
CA GLU A 162 -2.27 23.84 -4.85
C GLU A 162 -0.88 24.45 -4.65
N LYS A 163 -0.34 25.13 -5.66
CA LYS A 163 1.07 25.58 -5.65
C LYS A 163 1.41 26.48 -4.45
N ASP A 164 0.48 27.30 -3.98
CA ASP A 164 0.69 28.20 -2.84
C ASP A 164 0.44 27.53 -1.48
N GLU A 165 -0.07 26.31 -1.45
CA GLU A 165 -0.29 25.48 -0.25
C GLU A 165 0.81 24.41 -0.05
N TYR A 166 1.76 24.29 -0.99
CA TYR A 166 2.86 23.32 -0.91
C TYR A 166 3.72 23.52 0.34
N ILE A 167 3.94 22.45 1.10
CA ILE A 167 4.72 22.45 2.34
C ILE A 167 6.15 21.97 2.06
N ASP A 168 7.13 22.86 2.25
CA ASP A 168 8.56 22.59 2.01
C ASP A 168 9.47 22.79 3.24
N GLY A 169 8.87 23.16 4.38
CA GLY A 169 9.60 23.44 5.62
C GLY A 169 10.32 24.80 5.67
N SER A 170 10.28 25.62 4.63
CA SER A 170 10.93 26.95 4.58
C SER A 170 10.39 27.94 5.63
N ASN A 171 9.16 27.72 6.11
CA ASN A 171 8.50 28.53 7.13
C ASN A 171 8.81 28.10 8.58
N VAL A 172 9.66 27.07 8.78
CA VAL A 172 10.04 26.58 10.11
C VAL A 172 10.97 27.57 10.82
N LYS A 173 10.68 27.92 12.08
CA LYS A 173 11.39 28.95 12.86
C LYS A 173 11.56 28.56 14.34
N PRO A 174 12.63 29.03 15.01
CA PRO A 174 12.79 28.87 16.46
C PRO A 174 11.55 29.37 17.22
N GLY A 175 11.13 28.62 18.24
CA GLY A 175 9.95 28.92 19.05
C GLY A 175 8.66 28.24 18.59
N GLN A 176 8.65 27.55 17.43
CA GLN A 176 7.54 26.69 17.02
C GLN A 176 7.53 25.37 17.81
N VAL A 177 6.33 24.79 17.94
CA VAL A 177 6.10 23.54 18.70
C VAL A 177 6.12 22.35 17.74
N ILE A 178 6.73 21.24 18.18
CA ILE A 178 6.67 19.95 17.49
C ILE A 178 5.49 19.16 18.06
N ILE A 179 4.60 18.71 17.18
CA ILE A 179 3.48 17.84 17.53
C ILE A 179 3.75 16.47 16.91
N GLY A 180 3.81 15.43 17.75
CA GLY A 180 3.90 14.05 17.32
C GLY A 180 2.52 13.41 17.24
N LEU A 181 2.28 12.62 16.19
CA LEU A 181 1.09 11.78 16.07
C LEU A 181 1.46 10.35 16.49
N GLU A 182 0.59 9.70 17.25
CA GLU A 182 0.84 8.36 17.76
C GLU A 182 0.84 7.32 16.63
N SER A 183 1.80 6.40 16.64
CA SER A 183 1.85 5.27 15.71
C SER A 183 1.00 4.09 16.19
N SER A 184 0.52 3.28 15.26
CA SER A 184 -0.07 1.96 15.54
C SER A 184 0.97 0.92 15.98
N GLY A 185 2.25 1.24 16.04
CA GLY A 185 3.30 0.33 16.47
C GLY A 185 4.60 0.57 15.73
N ILE A 186 5.22 -0.52 15.27
CA ILE A 186 6.52 -0.53 14.56
C ILE A 186 6.37 -0.03 13.11
N HIS A 187 5.15 0.03 12.61
CA HIS A 187 4.82 0.35 11.22
C HIS A 187 5.46 -0.65 10.26
N SER A 188 6.11 -0.21 9.18
CA SER A 188 6.83 -1.05 8.20
C SER A 188 8.35 -1.03 8.35
N ASN A 189 8.87 -0.28 9.33
CA ASN A 189 10.31 -0.06 9.49
C ASN A 189 10.93 -0.88 10.63
N GLY A 190 12.16 -1.38 10.45
CA GLY A 190 12.91 -2.08 11.51
C GLY A 190 12.58 -3.56 11.71
N TYR A 191 11.79 -4.20 10.82
CA TYR A 191 11.42 -5.61 10.97
C TYR A 191 12.59 -6.59 10.86
N SER A 192 13.69 -6.22 10.21
CA SER A 192 14.95 -6.97 10.28
C SER A 192 15.42 -7.17 11.73
N LEU A 193 15.35 -6.12 12.55
CA LEU A 193 15.72 -6.17 13.96
C LEU A 193 14.66 -6.94 14.77
N VAL A 194 13.38 -6.67 14.54
CA VAL A 194 12.27 -7.37 15.23
C VAL A 194 12.40 -8.88 15.04
N ARG A 195 12.57 -9.35 13.80
CA ARG A 195 12.74 -10.78 13.50
C ARG A 195 14.00 -11.37 14.14
N ASN A 196 15.09 -10.61 14.22
CA ASN A 196 16.30 -11.04 14.93
C ASN A 196 16.04 -11.23 16.44
N LEU A 197 15.31 -10.28 17.05
CA LEU A 197 14.96 -10.32 18.46
C LEU A 197 13.97 -11.45 18.79
N ILE A 198 12.99 -11.72 17.95
CA ILE A 198 12.08 -12.88 18.09
C ILE A 198 12.90 -14.18 18.14
N LYS A 199 13.81 -14.37 17.18
CA LYS A 199 14.69 -15.56 17.13
C LYS A 199 15.59 -15.70 18.36
N LYS A 200 16.11 -14.59 18.90
CA LYS A 200 17.00 -14.60 20.07
C LYS A 200 16.26 -14.78 21.40
N SER A 201 15.05 -14.24 21.51
CA SER A 201 14.26 -14.30 22.73
C SER A 201 13.50 -15.62 22.89
N ASN A 202 13.24 -16.33 21.78
CA ASN A 202 12.41 -17.54 21.77
C ASN A 202 11.01 -17.30 22.37
N VAL A 203 10.49 -16.08 22.20
CA VAL A 203 9.13 -15.72 22.63
C VAL A 203 8.11 -16.49 21.78
N ASP A 204 7.06 -17.00 22.42
CA ASP A 204 5.91 -17.54 21.71
C ASP A 204 5.05 -16.37 21.19
N LEU A 205 4.92 -16.26 19.87
CA LEU A 205 4.19 -15.15 19.25
C LEU A 205 2.68 -15.21 19.52
N GLN A 206 2.16 -16.34 20.00
CA GLN A 206 0.76 -16.48 20.42
C GLN A 206 0.54 -16.05 21.88
N GLU A 207 1.60 -15.79 22.66
CA GLU A 207 1.46 -15.23 24.00
C GLU A 207 0.93 -13.80 23.96
N LYS A 208 0.21 -13.43 25.02
CA LYS A 208 -0.32 -12.07 25.18
C LYS A 208 0.81 -11.07 25.34
N PHE A 209 0.84 -10.09 24.44
CA PHE A 209 1.66 -8.88 24.59
C PHE A 209 1.00 -7.92 25.58
N ASP A 210 -0.33 -7.79 25.52
CA ASP A 210 -1.14 -7.00 26.42
C ASP A 210 -2.49 -7.67 26.71
N ALA A 211 -3.42 -6.94 27.35
CA ALA A 211 -4.73 -7.48 27.71
C ALA A 211 -5.56 -7.97 26.51
N GLN A 212 -5.37 -7.36 25.35
CA GLN A 212 -6.20 -7.51 24.15
C GLN A 212 -5.52 -8.32 23.04
N ARG A 213 -4.18 -8.33 22.97
CA ARG A 213 -3.44 -8.79 21.80
C ARG A 213 -2.29 -9.72 22.14
N THR A 214 -2.01 -10.61 21.19
CA THR A 214 -0.78 -11.40 21.13
C THR A 214 0.41 -10.60 20.61
N TYR A 215 1.62 -11.12 20.76
CA TYR A 215 2.82 -10.56 20.10
C TYR A 215 2.65 -10.54 18.58
N LEU A 216 2.11 -11.62 17.99
CA LEU A 216 1.89 -11.71 16.55
C LEU A 216 0.96 -10.61 16.05
N GLU A 217 -0.19 -10.44 16.70
CA GLU A 217 -1.15 -9.38 16.35
C GLU A 217 -0.56 -7.99 16.53
N THR A 218 0.31 -7.81 17.53
CA THR A 218 0.99 -6.52 17.76
C THR A 218 1.96 -6.18 16.63
N PHE A 219 2.73 -7.17 16.13
CA PHE A 219 3.65 -6.98 15.01
C PHE A 219 2.95 -6.88 13.65
N PHE A 220 1.69 -7.33 13.53
CA PHE A 220 0.90 -7.17 12.30
C PHE A 220 -0.03 -5.96 12.32
N ARG A 221 0.06 -5.08 13.33
CA ARG A 221 -0.69 -3.82 13.27
C ARG A 221 -0.28 -3.06 12.02
N ALA A 222 -1.29 -2.79 11.18
CA ALA A 222 -1.10 -2.04 9.95
C ALA A 222 -0.63 -0.61 10.26
N ASP A 223 0.15 -0.05 9.35
CA ASP A 223 0.67 1.31 9.43
C ASP A 223 -0.47 2.32 9.56
N THR A 224 -0.24 3.36 10.35
CA THR A 224 -1.25 4.40 10.57
C THR A 224 -1.23 5.34 9.38
N SER A 225 -2.36 5.48 8.69
CA SER A 225 -2.51 6.56 7.72
C SER A 225 -2.71 7.91 8.42
N LEU A 226 -1.91 8.91 8.03
CA LEU A 226 -2.06 10.30 8.44
C LEU A 226 -3.32 10.94 7.86
N CYS A 227 -3.97 10.31 6.87
CA CYS A 227 -5.23 10.78 6.30
C CYS A 227 -6.37 10.87 7.31
N LYS A 228 -6.39 10.02 8.34
CA LYS A 228 -7.44 10.03 9.37
C LYS A 228 -7.46 11.36 10.15
N THR A 229 -6.32 12.05 10.20
CA THR A 229 -6.14 13.31 10.93
C THR A 229 -5.99 14.53 10.02
N SER A 230 -5.55 14.33 8.77
CA SER A 230 -5.30 15.43 7.82
C SER A 230 -6.58 15.85 7.11
N SER A 231 -6.78 17.15 6.93
CA SER A 231 -7.85 17.67 6.06
C SER A 231 -7.63 17.31 4.60
N CYS A 232 -6.38 17.14 4.17
CA CYS A 232 -6.00 16.90 2.77
C CYS A 232 -6.73 15.69 2.17
N CYS A 233 -7.02 14.65 2.95
CA CYS A 233 -7.64 13.43 2.42
C CYS A 233 -9.17 13.44 2.35
N LYS A 234 -9.83 14.57 2.68
CA LYS A 234 -11.31 14.69 2.67
C LYS A 234 -11.91 15.12 1.32
N GLY A 235 -11.15 15.00 0.22
CA GLY A 235 -11.59 15.55 -1.06
C GLY A 235 -11.55 17.08 -1.04
N SER A 236 -10.46 17.66 -0.54
CA SER A 236 -10.36 19.11 -0.31
C SER A 236 -10.59 19.91 -1.58
N TYR A 237 -10.31 19.29 -2.73
CA TYR A 237 -10.48 19.90 -4.05
C TYR A 237 -11.61 19.26 -4.88
N SER A 238 -12.34 18.28 -4.35
CA SER A 238 -13.46 17.63 -5.06
C SER A 238 -14.79 18.25 -4.60
N ASN A 239 -15.54 18.88 -5.51
CA ASN A 239 -16.90 19.40 -5.26
C ASN A 239 -17.94 18.30 -5.02
#